data_AF-A0A2E4QNQ4-F1
#
_entry.id   AF-A0A2E4QNQ4-F1
#
_cell.length_a   1.000
_cell.length_b   1.000
_cell.length_c   1.000
_cell.angle_alpha   90.00
_cell.angle_beta   90.00
_cell.angle_gamma   90.00
#
_symmetry.space_group_name_H-M   'P 1'
#
loop_
_entity.id
_entity.type
_entity.pdbx_description
1 polymer ?
#
loop_
_entity_poly.entity_id
_entity_poly.type
_entity_poly.pdbx_seq_one_letter_code
_entity_poly.pdbx_strand_id
1 'polypeptide(L)'
;MLEVYRGSTNQWECDEMNHMNVRFYSARFMEGLGVLAAHCGMPDAFTSRALSTLAPSQLHIRYHKEARAGAALYMMAGLLDVRESSAHVYMELRHLNGDICATFRAMIDHVDVLTRQAFAWSPTSLAAFEKIRTTAPAETGPRSIDMTKAPAQQITLEEADAIGAFHAGMFTVSPQHCDVNGLMSPDIFIARTSDSAGVVMAGYAPVLKSALEAHNLNYRPGLAALEHRVCFRGWPRAGQPIAVRAGLGPRHGKAFSIRYWMLDPCNGTAWASIEAIVLCFDLDTRRAFAMPEEAREQLEKLAPKGLDV
;
A
#
# COMPACT_ATOMS: atom_id res chain seq x y z
N MET A 1 12.66 14.70 13.53
CA MET A 1 12.15 13.33 13.32
C MET A 1 12.60 12.45 14.50
N LEU A 2 11.81 11.44 14.84
CA LEU A 2 12.09 10.45 15.88
C LEU A 2 12.39 9.09 15.26
N GLU A 3 13.27 8.31 15.87
CA GLU A 3 13.39 6.89 15.49
C GLU A 3 12.19 6.13 16.08
N VAL A 4 11.45 5.42 15.23
CA VAL A 4 10.21 4.72 15.60
C VAL A 4 10.25 3.22 15.32
N TYR A 5 11.31 2.73 14.70
CA TYR A 5 11.53 1.30 14.50
C TYR A 5 13.03 1.05 14.29
N ARG A 6 13.52 -0.08 14.79
CA ARG A 6 14.83 -0.63 14.48
C ARG A 6 14.75 -2.15 14.51
N GLY A 7 15.22 -2.80 13.46
CA GLY A 7 15.13 -4.25 13.34
C GLY A 7 15.75 -4.76 12.05
N SER A 8 15.40 -5.99 11.66
CA SER A 8 15.90 -6.62 10.44
C SER A 8 14.79 -7.22 9.61
N THR A 9 15.05 -7.41 8.31
CA THR A 9 14.19 -8.21 7.43
C THR A 9 14.44 -9.70 7.68
N ASN A 10 13.41 -10.44 8.05
CA ASN A 10 13.49 -11.90 8.26
C ASN A 10 13.34 -12.66 6.93
N GLN A 11 13.81 -13.91 6.88
CA GLN A 11 13.70 -14.74 5.67
C GLN A 11 12.24 -14.99 5.28
N TRP A 12 11.34 -15.21 6.24
CA TRP A 12 9.91 -15.41 5.99
C TRP A 12 9.18 -14.11 5.58
N GLU A 13 9.88 -12.98 5.59
CA GLU A 13 9.36 -11.70 5.10
C GLU A 13 9.72 -11.45 3.65
N CYS A 14 10.59 -12.28 3.07
CA CYS A 14 11.00 -12.18 1.69
C CYS A 14 10.08 -12.96 0.75
N ASP A 15 9.89 -12.42 -0.45
CA ASP A 15 9.19 -13.06 -1.56
C ASP A 15 10.13 -13.95 -2.39
N GLU A 16 9.61 -14.50 -3.50
CA GLU A 16 10.35 -15.34 -4.44
C GLU A 16 11.56 -14.65 -5.08
N MET A 17 11.62 -13.31 -5.02
CA MET A 17 12.72 -12.50 -5.53
C MET A 17 13.82 -12.26 -4.48
N ASN A 18 13.65 -12.84 -3.29
CA ASN A 18 14.57 -12.79 -2.16
C ASN A 18 14.78 -11.37 -1.61
N HIS A 19 13.73 -10.56 -1.65
CA HIS A 19 13.66 -9.28 -0.96
C HIS A 19 12.33 -9.15 -0.21
N MET A 20 12.27 -8.24 0.76
CA MET A 20 11.12 -8.01 1.61
C MET A 20 9.87 -7.79 0.75
N ASN A 21 8.84 -8.58 0.98
CA ASN A 21 7.57 -8.43 0.29
C ASN A 21 6.92 -7.10 0.66
N VAL A 22 6.22 -6.48 -0.30
CA VAL A 22 5.57 -5.17 -0.16
C VAL A 22 4.67 -5.06 1.08
N ARG A 23 4.01 -6.14 1.51
CA ARG A 23 3.18 -6.14 2.72
C ARG A 23 3.96 -5.77 3.97
N PHE A 24 5.21 -6.22 4.09
CA PHE A 24 6.00 -6.01 5.30
C PHE A 24 6.55 -4.58 5.40
N TYR A 25 6.65 -3.84 4.31
CA TYR A 25 6.88 -2.40 4.40
C TYR A 25 5.71 -1.69 5.09
N SER A 26 4.47 -2.07 4.76
CA SER A 26 3.29 -1.56 5.45
C SER A 26 3.20 -2.04 6.91
N ALA A 27 3.64 -3.28 7.18
CA ALA A 27 3.75 -3.76 8.56
C ALA A 27 4.76 -2.92 9.37
N ARG A 28 5.93 -2.60 8.81
CA ARG A 28 6.91 -1.70 9.45
C ARG A 28 6.38 -0.30 9.65
N PHE A 29 5.59 0.21 8.71
CA PHE A 29 4.89 1.48 8.90
C PHE A 29 3.95 1.44 10.10
N MET A 30 3.19 0.35 10.29
CA MET A 30 2.29 0.21 11.44
C MET A 30 3.03 0.07 12.77
N GLU A 31 4.13 -0.68 12.81
CA GLU A 31 5.01 -0.74 13.99
C GLU A 31 5.55 0.66 14.35
N GLY A 32 6.05 1.39 13.34
CA GLY A 32 6.52 2.77 13.50
C GLY A 32 5.41 3.72 13.96
N LEU A 33 4.18 3.55 13.47
CA LEU A 33 3.03 4.34 13.90
C LEU A 33 2.67 4.09 15.37
N GLY A 34 2.80 2.85 15.85
CA GLY A 34 2.63 2.52 17.26
C GLY A 34 3.63 3.22 18.16
N VAL A 35 4.92 3.17 17.82
CA VAL A 35 5.97 3.85 18.59
C VAL A 35 5.81 5.37 18.50
N LEU A 36 5.43 5.92 17.35
CA LEU A 36 5.13 7.34 17.18
C LEU A 36 3.97 7.76 18.10
N ALA A 37 2.88 7.00 18.14
CA ALA A 37 1.72 7.27 19.00
C ALA A 37 2.12 7.36 20.48
N ALA A 38 2.98 6.45 20.95
CA ALA A 38 3.49 6.47 22.31
C ALA A 38 4.30 7.75 22.61
N HIS A 39 5.18 8.18 21.71
CA HIS A 39 5.92 9.44 21.84
C HIS A 39 5.02 10.68 21.81
N CYS A 40 3.85 10.57 21.17
CA CYS A 40 2.86 11.63 21.04
C CYS A 40 1.76 11.58 22.12
N GLY A 41 2.02 10.93 23.25
CA GLY A 41 1.11 10.93 24.40
C GLY A 41 -0.07 9.95 24.28
N MET A 42 0.01 8.99 23.36
CA MET A 42 -1.00 7.94 23.16
C MET A 42 -0.38 6.54 23.27
N PRO A 43 0.23 6.18 24.43
CA PRO A 43 0.96 4.91 24.60
C PRO A 43 0.08 3.67 24.45
N ASP A 44 -1.22 3.80 24.70
CA ASP A 44 -2.17 2.70 24.62
C ASP A 44 -2.90 2.60 23.28
N ALA A 45 -2.62 3.48 22.29
CA ALA A 45 -3.40 3.63 21.04
C ALA A 45 -3.63 2.32 20.27
N PHE A 46 -2.72 1.36 20.37
CA PHE A 46 -2.80 0.07 19.68
C PHE A 46 -2.92 -1.11 20.65
N THR A 47 -3.51 -0.87 21.82
CA THR A 47 -3.74 -1.90 22.86
C THR A 47 -5.23 -2.12 23.08
N SER A 48 -5.59 -3.22 23.73
CA SER A 48 -6.99 -3.54 24.09
C SER A 48 -7.60 -2.59 25.12
N ARG A 49 -6.81 -1.68 25.70
CA ARG A 49 -7.26 -0.70 26.71
C ARG A 49 -7.51 0.69 26.12
N ALA A 50 -7.20 0.89 24.84
CA ALA A 50 -7.35 2.19 24.20
C ALA A 50 -8.83 2.57 24.11
N LEU A 51 -9.15 3.84 24.39
CA LEU A 51 -10.45 4.43 24.04
C LEU A 51 -10.39 5.08 22.64
N SER A 52 -9.20 5.44 22.19
CA SER A 52 -8.93 5.95 20.85
C SER A 52 -7.68 5.36 20.24
N THR A 53 -7.59 5.42 18.92
CA THR A 53 -6.48 4.90 18.14
C THR A 53 -6.18 5.78 16.94
N LEU A 54 -5.14 5.43 16.20
CA LEU A 54 -4.73 6.06 14.97
C LEU A 54 -5.12 5.18 13.79
N ALA A 55 -5.92 5.72 12.88
CA ALA A 55 -6.42 5.01 11.70
C ALA A 55 -5.88 5.66 10.41
N PRO A 56 -5.11 4.96 9.57
CA PRO A 56 -4.73 5.47 8.26
C PRO A 56 -5.95 5.59 7.35
N SER A 57 -6.23 6.77 6.81
CA SER A 57 -7.25 6.97 5.76
C SER A 57 -6.64 6.96 4.36
N GLN A 58 -5.39 7.42 4.23
CA GLN A 58 -4.60 7.29 3.01
C GLN A 58 -3.16 6.93 3.35
N LEU A 59 -2.53 6.08 2.53
CA LEU A 59 -1.13 5.70 2.64
C LEU A 59 -0.48 5.72 1.25
N HIS A 60 0.54 6.53 1.07
CA HIS A 60 1.47 6.46 -0.05
C HIS A 60 2.76 5.81 0.39
N ILE A 61 3.23 4.83 -0.38
CA ILE A 61 4.51 4.15 -0.20
C ILE A 61 5.31 4.31 -1.48
N ARG A 62 6.59 4.67 -1.36
CA ARG A 62 7.55 4.60 -2.45
C ARG A 62 8.74 3.74 -2.06
N TYR A 63 9.06 2.76 -2.91
CA TYR A 63 10.18 1.85 -2.72
C TYR A 63 11.41 2.41 -3.44
N HIS A 64 12.52 2.55 -2.73
CA HIS A 64 13.76 3.14 -3.25
C HIS A 64 14.85 2.09 -3.40
N LYS A 65 15.00 1.21 -2.40
CA LYS A 65 16.02 0.17 -2.38
C LYS A 65 15.49 -1.08 -1.68
N GLU A 66 15.71 -2.23 -2.31
CA GLU A 66 15.30 -3.54 -1.80
C GLU A 66 15.99 -3.89 -0.47
N ALA A 67 15.22 -4.38 0.50
CA ALA A 67 15.75 -5.01 1.71
C ALA A 67 15.76 -6.54 1.54
N ARG A 68 16.93 -7.17 1.63
CA ARG A 68 17.08 -8.63 1.59
C ARG A 68 17.01 -9.23 3.00
N ALA A 69 16.85 -10.54 3.10
CA ALA A 69 16.93 -11.24 4.37
C ALA A 69 18.22 -10.87 5.14
N GLY A 70 18.07 -10.60 6.44
CA GLY A 70 19.13 -10.12 7.32
C GLY A 70 19.47 -8.63 7.19
N ALA A 71 18.86 -7.87 6.26
CA ALA A 71 19.11 -6.45 6.15
C ALA A 71 18.67 -5.73 7.43
N ALA A 72 19.60 -5.00 8.06
CA ALA A 72 19.32 -4.18 9.22
C ALA A 72 18.77 -2.81 8.80
N LEU A 73 17.64 -2.44 9.40
CA LEU A 73 16.84 -1.29 9.05
C LEU A 73 16.48 -0.47 10.29
N TYR A 74 16.27 0.83 10.11
CA TYR A 74 15.66 1.72 11.09
C TYR A 74 14.69 2.68 10.41
N MET A 75 13.71 3.19 11.15
CA MET A 75 12.70 4.11 10.63
C MET A 75 12.72 5.43 11.38
N MET A 76 12.77 6.53 10.63
CA MET A 76 12.57 7.87 11.17
C MET A 76 11.18 8.38 10.83
N ALA A 77 10.51 9.05 11.75
CA ALA A 77 9.18 9.62 11.56
C ALA A 77 9.08 11.08 11.99
N GLY A 78 8.18 11.82 11.36
CA GLY A 78 7.81 13.18 11.73
C GLY A 78 6.47 13.58 11.12
N LEU A 79 5.98 14.76 11.48
CA LEU A 79 4.69 15.27 10.99
C LEU A 79 4.90 16.38 9.97
N LEU A 80 4.25 16.22 8.82
CA LEU A 80 4.23 17.22 7.74
C LEU A 80 3.14 18.27 7.99
N ASP A 81 1.97 17.83 8.46
CA ASP A 81 0.80 18.67 8.72
C ASP A 81 -0.01 18.09 9.88
N VAL A 82 -0.73 18.96 10.61
CA VAL A 82 -1.62 18.58 11.71
C VAL A 82 -2.90 19.40 11.59
N ARG A 83 -4.03 18.70 11.58
CA ARG A 83 -5.39 19.26 11.57
C ARG A 83 -6.09 18.92 12.89
N GLU A 84 -7.34 19.34 13.04
CA GLU A 84 -8.12 19.15 14.28
C GLU A 84 -8.14 17.70 14.77
N SER A 85 -8.44 16.75 13.89
CA SER A 85 -8.60 15.31 14.21
C SER A 85 -7.75 14.38 13.33
N SER A 86 -6.84 14.93 12.52
CA SER A 86 -5.99 14.15 11.61
C SER A 86 -4.59 14.75 11.51
N ALA A 87 -3.61 13.95 11.11
CA ALA A 87 -2.24 14.39 10.86
C ALA A 87 -1.68 13.74 9.59
N HIS A 88 -0.82 14.48 8.87
CA HIS A 88 -0.06 13.95 7.75
C HIS A 88 1.32 13.52 8.25
N VAL A 89 1.51 12.21 8.35
CA VAL A 89 2.74 11.59 8.86
C VAL A 89 3.69 11.30 7.71
N TYR A 90 4.96 11.62 7.89
CA TYR A 90 6.06 11.17 7.04
C TYR A 90 6.91 10.16 7.80
N MET A 91 7.22 9.04 7.16
CA MET A 91 8.20 8.08 7.67
C MET A 91 9.17 7.66 6.57
N GLU A 92 10.40 7.38 6.96
CA GLU A 92 11.44 6.86 6.08
C GLU A 92 12.12 5.65 6.72
N LEU A 93 12.04 4.51 6.04
CA LEU A 93 12.75 3.30 6.37
C LEU A 93 14.11 3.35 5.67
N ARG A 94 15.18 3.16 6.44
CA ARG A 94 16.56 3.26 5.98
C ARG A 94 17.34 2.00 6.32
N HIS A 95 18.28 1.66 5.45
CA HIS A 95 19.36 0.74 5.79
C HIS A 95 20.32 1.41 6.79
N LEU A 96 21.03 0.63 7.61
CA LEU A 96 22.00 1.16 8.57
C LEU A 96 23.12 2.01 7.93
N ASN A 97 23.41 1.81 6.64
CA ASN A 97 24.39 2.62 5.91
C ASN A 97 23.84 4.01 5.50
N GLY A 98 22.59 4.33 5.83
CA GLY A 98 21.92 5.60 5.54
C GLY A 98 21.07 5.60 4.27
N ASP A 99 21.17 4.58 3.41
CA ASP A 99 20.39 4.50 2.18
C ASP A 99 18.89 4.42 2.48
N ILE A 100 18.08 5.17 1.73
CA ILE A 100 16.62 5.09 1.82
C ILE A 100 16.17 3.75 1.23
N CYS A 101 15.47 2.96 2.04
CA CYS A 101 14.84 1.71 1.64
C CYS A 101 13.43 1.99 1.09
N ALA A 102 12.58 2.64 1.90
CA ALA A 102 11.23 3.03 1.52
C ALA A 102 10.79 4.30 2.24
N THR A 103 9.84 5.04 1.66
CA THR A 103 9.27 6.24 2.27
C THR A 103 7.75 6.17 2.28
N PHE A 104 7.15 6.70 3.34
CA PHE A 104 5.73 6.63 3.62
C PHE A 104 5.19 8.04 3.84
N ARG A 105 4.03 8.33 3.26
CA ARG A 105 3.24 9.52 3.54
C ARG A 105 1.81 9.09 3.83
N ALA A 106 1.32 9.34 5.03
CA ALA A 106 0.03 8.83 5.45
C ALA A 106 -0.83 9.92 6.08
N MET A 107 -2.09 9.98 5.68
CA MET A 107 -3.11 10.68 6.45
C MET A 107 -3.61 9.73 7.53
N ILE A 108 -3.47 10.16 8.79
CA ILE A 108 -3.85 9.41 9.97
C ILE A 108 -4.91 10.18 10.73
N ASP A 109 -6.03 9.52 11.01
CA ASP A 109 -7.14 10.08 11.79
C ASP A 109 -7.08 9.59 13.24
N HIS A 110 -7.37 10.48 14.17
CA HIS A 110 -7.57 10.16 15.58
C HIS A 110 -9.03 9.74 15.79
N VAL A 111 -9.24 8.46 16.06
CA VAL A 111 -10.59 7.89 16.06
C VAL A 111 -10.90 7.17 17.36
N ASP A 112 -12.17 7.24 17.77
CA ASP A 112 -12.70 6.40 18.84
C ASP A 112 -12.69 4.93 18.41
N VAL A 113 -12.26 4.01 19.30
CA VAL A 113 -12.07 2.61 18.90
C VAL A 113 -13.38 1.88 18.59
N LEU A 114 -14.50 2.30 19.20
CA LEU A 114 -15.80 1.64 19.06
C LEU A 114 -16.58 2.19 17.86
N THR A 115 -16.75 3.51 17.82
CA THR A 115 -17.57 4.23 16.84
C THR A 115 -16.81 4.54 15.55
N ARG A 116 -15.46 4.54 15.62
CA ARG A 116 -14.56 4.93 14.52
C ARG A 116 -14.74 6.36 14.04
N GLN A 117 -15.42 7.20 14.82
CA GLN A 117 -15.57 8.62 14.53
C GLN A 117 -14.28 9.36 14.87
N ALA A 118 -13.88 10.25 13.98
CA ALA A 118 -12.71 11.10 14.19
C ALA A 118 -13.02 12.20 15.20
N PHE A 119 -12.07 12.50 16.09
CA PHE A 119 -12.22 13.54 17.10
C PHE A 119 -10.90 14.26 17.40
N ALA A 120 -10.99 15.42 18.04
CA ALA A 120 -9.86 16.32 18.20
C ALA A 120 -8.70 15.70 18.99
N TRP A 121 -7.47 16.13 18.67
CA TRP A 121 -6.27 15.77 19.43
C TRP A 121 -6.29 16.34 20.85
N SER A 122 -5.67 15.63 21.78
CA SER A 122 -5.44 16.17 23.13
C SER A 122 -4.39 17.30 23.11
N PRO A 123 -4.42 18.25 24.07
CA PRO A 123 -3.37 19.25 24.22
C PRO A 123 -1.97 18.64 24.39
N THR A 124 -1.88 17.49 25.07
CA THR A 124 -0.63 16.74 25.24
C THR A 124 -0.08 16.26 23.89
N SER A 125 -0.94 15.70 23.03
CA SER A 125 -0.56 15.24 21.70
C SER A 125 -0.13 16.40 20.81
N LEU A 126 -0.88 17.51 20.80
CA LEU A 126 -0.52 18.71 20.05
C LEU A 126 0.85 19.26 20.47
N ALA A 127 1.13 19.34 21.77
CA ALA A 127 2.43 19.78 22.28
C ALA A 127 3.58 18.83 21.89
N ALA A 128 3.32 17.52 21.78
CA ALA A 128 4.29 16.55 21.29
C ALA A 128 4.53 16.70 19.78
N PHE A 129 3.47 16.93 19.01
CA PHE A 129 3.52 17.11 17.55
C PHE A 129 4.41 18.28 17.14
N GLU A 130 4.36 19.41 17.84
CA GLU A 130 5.21 20.57 17.55
C GLU A 130 6.71 20.23 17.61
N LYS A 131 7.12 19.31 18.50
CA LYS A 131 8.53 18.90 18.65
C LYS A 131 9.03 18.02 17.51
N ILE A 132 8.12 17.47 16.71
CA ILE A 132 8.42 16.48 15.66
C ILE A 132 7.94 16.90 14.28
N ARG A 133 7.47 18.15 14.14
CA ARG A 133 7.22 18.75 12.83
C ARG A 133 8.46 18.65 11.96
N THR A 134 8.24 18.35 10.69
CA THR A 134 9.32 18.15 9.73
C THR A 134 8.88 18.50 8.33
N THR A 135 9.86 18.56 7.43
CA THR A 135 9.64 18.64 5.99
C THR A 135 10.19 17.38 5.36
N ALA A 136 9.43 16.77 4.45
CA ALA A 136 9.92 15.61 3.72
C ALA A 136 11.02 16.04 2.74
N PRO A 137 12.17 15.34 2.65
CA PRO A 137 13.19 15.63 1.64
C PRO A 137 12.60 15.52 0.23
N ALA A 138 12.96 16.43 -0.67
CA ALA A 138 12.32 16.57 -1.99
C ALA A 138 12.43 15.30 -2.84
N GLU A 139 13.58 14.62 -2.76
CA GLU A 139 13.89 13.38 -3.48
C GLU A 139 13.02 12.19 -3.06
N THR A 140 12.34 12.29 -1.93
CA THR A 140 11.44 11.25 -1.40
C THR A 140 10.01 11.40 -1.88
N GLY A 141 9.70 12.45 -2.65
CA GLY A 141 8.36 12.74 -3.18
C GLY A 141 7.74 11.58 -3.96
N PRO A 142 6.41 11.54 -4.10
CA PRO A 142 5.76 10.73 -5.12
C PRO A 142 6.32 11.06 -6.50
N ARG A 143 6.55 10.05 -7.34
CA ARG A 143 7.12 10.22 -8.68
C ARG A 143 6.10 9.96 -9.78
N SER A 144 5.21 9.00 -9.57
CA SER A 144 4.25 8.58 -10.60
C SER A 144 2.81 8.83 -10.18
N ILE A 145 2.50 8.68 -8.90
CA ILE A 145 1.15 8.96 -8.37
C ILE A 145 1.03 10.44 -8.00
N ASP A 146 0.01 11.11 -8.54
CA ASP A 146 -0.34 12.47 -8.13
C ASP A 146 -1.14 12.44 -6.82
N MET A 147 -0.45 12.71 -5.71
CA MET A 147 -1.05 12.77 -4.38
C MET A 147 -1.82 14.06 -4.11
N THR A 148 -1.78 15.05 -5.01
CA THR A 148 -2.60 16.27 -4.90
C THR A 148 -4.04 16.04 -5.34
N LYS A 149 -4.25 15.05 -6.21
CA LYS A 149 -5.57 14.62 -6.62
C LYS A 149 -6.26 13.88 -5.47
N ALA A 150 -7.45 14.36 -5.09
CA ALA A 150 -8.28 13.69 -4.10
C ALA A 150 -8.60 12.25 -4.54
N PRO A 151 -8.69 11.29 -3.60
CA PRO A 151 -9.17 9.96 -3.92
C PRO A 151 -10.51 10.01 -4.63
N ALA A 152 -10.78 9.01 -5.46
CA ALA A 152 -12.10 8.79 -6.02
C ALA A 152 -13.16 8.71 -4.92
N GLN A 153 -14.41 9.02 -5.28
CA GLN A 153 -15.56 8.68 -4.44
C GLN A 153 -15.62 7.16 -4.21
N GLN A 154 -16.48 6.74 -3.28
CA GLN A 154 -16.60 5.33 -2.94
C GLN A 154 -17.03 4.52 -4.17
N ILE A 155 -16.24 3.51 -4.49
CA ILE A 155 -16.46 2.60 -5.61
C ILE A 155 -17.21 1.38 -5.09
N THR A 156 -18.16 0.89 -5.87
CA THR A 156 -18.97 -0.28 -5.56
C THR A 156 -18.57 -1.49 -6.40
N LEU A 157 -19.00 -2.67 -5.96
CA LEU A 157 -18.79 -3.90 -6.72
C LEU A 157 -19.54 -3.88 -8.06
N GLU A 158 -20.75 -3.33 -8.07
CA GLU A 158 -21.53 -3.18 -9.30
C GLU A 158 -20.82 -2.30 -10.33
N GLU A 159 -20.26 -1.16 -9.92
CA GLU A 159 -19.49 -0.30 -10.81
C GLU A 159 -18.23 -1.00 -11.34
N ALA A 160 -17.53 -1.76 -10.50
CA ALA A 160 -16.36 -2.53 -10.92
C ALA A 160 -16.73 -3.63 -11.91
N ASP A 161 -17.83 -4.35 -11.67
CA ASP A 161 -18.33 -5.38 -12.57
C ASP A 161 -18.87 -4.77 -13.89
N ALA A 162 -19.50 -3.59 -13.83
CA ALA A 162 -20.05 -2.89 -15.00
C ALA A 162 -18.97 -2.44 -15.99
N ILE A 163 -17.77 -2.07 -15.50
CA ILE A 163 -16.65 -1.80 -16.40
C ILE A 163 -16.00 -3.09 -16.91
N GLY A 164 -16.32 -4.25 -16.35
CA GLY A 164 -15.67 -5.53 -16.68
C GLY A 164 -14.35 -5.74 -15.94
N ALA A 165 -14.19 -5.17 -14.73
CA ALA A 165 -12.96 -5.30 -13.96
C ALA A 165 -12.60 -6.78 -13.72
N PHE A 166 -11.31 -7.09 -13.83
CA PHE A 166 -10.81 -8.45 -13.72
C PHE A 166 -11.00 -8.98 -12.30
N HIS A 167 -11.55 -10.18 -12.16
CA HIS A 167 -11.72 -10.85 -10.86
C HIS A 167 -10.36 -11.41 -10.41
N ALA A 168 -9.66 -10.62 -9.59
CA ALA A 168 -8.27 -10.89 -9.22
C ALA A 168 -8.11 -11.72 -7.93
N GLY A 169 -9.11 -11.70 -7.05
CA GLY A 169 -9.05 -12.46 -5.80
C GLY A 169 -10.39 -12.51 -5.05
N MET A 170 -10.52 -13.51 -4.18
CA MET A 170 -11.64 -13.69 -3.27
C MET A 170 -11.13 -14.43 -2.03
N PHE A 171 -11.38 -13.90 -0.83
CA PHE A 171 -10.91 -14.50 0.42
C PHE A 171 -11.70 -14.01 1.63
N THR A 172 -11.46 -14.65 2.77
CA THR A 172 -12.03 -14.27 4.06
C THR A 172 -10.94 -13.70 4.97
N VAL A 173 -11.28 -12.68 5.76
CA VAL A 173 -10.39 -12.17 6.81
C VAL A 173 -10.26 -13.21 7.92
N SER A 174 -9.04 -13.65 8.22
CA SER A 174 -8.80 -14.55 9.35
C SER A 174 -8.54 -13.74 10.63
N PRO A 175 -8.74 -14.33 11.82
CA PRO A 175 -8.39 -13.66 13.08
C PRO A 175 -6.93 -13.18 13.15
N GLN A 176 -6.00 -13.89 12.51
CA GLN A 176 -4.57 -13.52 12.48
C GLN A 176 -4.29 -12.27 11.62
N HIS A 177 -5.23 -11.85 10.79
CA HIS A 177 -5.14 -10.63 9.98
C HIS A 177 -5.67 -9.40 10.71
N CYS A 178 -6.20 -9.55 11.92
CA CYS A 178 -6.80 -8.46 12.67
C CYS A 178 -5.86 -7.90 13.74
N ASP A 179 -6.02 -6.60 14.00
CA ASP A 179 -5.43 -5.90 15.13
C ASP A 179 -6.14 -6.28 16.45
N VAL A 180 -5.69 -5.66 17.54
CA VAL A 180 -6.24 -5.86 18.88
C VAL A 180 -7.73 -5.47 19.01
N ASN A 181 -8.25 -4.64 18.10
CA ASN A 181 -9.65 -4.22 18.05
C ASN A 181 -10.49 -5.11 17.13
N GLY A 182 -9.91 -6.18 16.58
CA GLY A 182 -10.57 -7.11 15.66
C GLY A 182 -10.80 -6.52 14.27
N LEU A 183 -10.05 -5.50 13.86
CA LEU A 183 -10.09 -4.88 12.54
C LEU A 183 -8.91 -5.35 11.69
N MET A 184 -9.12 -5.61 10.41
CA MET A 184 -8.05 -6.06 9.51
C MET A 184 -6.91 -5.03 9.46
N SER A 185 -5.69 -5.48 9.70
CA SER A 185 -4.50 -4.63 9.71
C SER A 185 -4.19 -4.06 8.32
N PRO A 186 -3.69 -2.81 8.21
CA PRO A 186 -3.37 -2.15 6.94
C PRO A 186 -2.46 -2.95 6.00
N ASP A 187 -1.49 -3.69 6.54
CA ASP A 187 -0.56 -4.50 5.75
C ASP A 187 -1.26 -5.64 5.00
N ILE A 188 -2.40 -6.11 5.49
CA ILE A 188 -3.18 -7.17 4.87
C ILE A 188 -3.88 -6.66 3.60
N PHE A 189 -4.26 -5.38 3.52
CA PHE A 189 -4.78 -4.81 2.26
C PHE A 189 -3.76 -4.95 1.13
N ILE A 190 -2.50 -4.59 1.40
CA ILE A 190 -1.39 -4.73 0.44
C ILE A 190 -1.03 -6.20 0.21
N ALA A 191 -1.03 -7.04 1.25
CA ALA A 191 -0.77 -8.47 1.11
C ALA A 191 -1.73 -9.09 0.09
N ARG A 192 -3.02 -8.76 0.19
CA ARG A 192 -4.06 -9.34 -0.64
C ARG A 192 -4.09 -8.82 -2.06
N THR A 193 -3.76 -7.56 -2.28
CA THR A 193 -3.55 -7.07 -3.65
C THR A 193 -2.26 -7.63 -4.25
N SER A 194 -1.22 -7.86 -3.44
CA SER A 194 0.01 -8.55 -3.88
C SER A 194 -0.27 -10.00 -4.29
N ASP A 195 -1.03 -10.76 -3.50
CA ASP A 195 -1.48 -12.12 -3.86
C ASP A 195 -2.27 -12.08 -5.18
N SER A 196 -3.17 -11.10 -5.30
CA SER A 196 -4.02 -10.92 -6.49
C SER A 196 -3.22 -10.50 -7.73
N ALA A 197 -2.08 -9.82 -7.57
CA ALA A 197 -1.20 -9.45 -8.68
C ALA A 197 -0.68 -10.68 -9.43
N GLY A 198 -0.44 -11.80 -8.73
CA GLY A 198 -0.06 -13.07 -9.36
C GLY A 198 -1.16 -13.63 -10.27
N VAL A 199 -2.43 -13.52 -9.85
CA VAL A 199 -3.59 -13.95 -10.65
C VAL A 199 -3.77 -13.04 -11.87
N VAL A 200 -3.65 -11.73 -11.67
CA VAL A 200 -3.65 -10.74 -12.76
C VAL A 200 -2.55 -11.07 -13.78
N MET A 201 -1.33 -11.34 -13.32
CA MET A 201 -0.22 -11.71 -14.19
C MET A 201 -0.42 -13.04 -14.89
N ALA A 202 -1.01 -14.04 -14.24
CA ALA A 202 -1.33 -15.31 -14.89
C ALA A 202 -2.34 -15.12 -16.04
N GLY A 203 -3.35 -14.26 -15.85
CA GLY A 203 -4.27 -13.88 -16.92
C GLY A 203 -3.59 -13.12 -18.08
N TYR A 204 -2.54 -12.36 -17.78
CA TYR A 204 -1.83 -11.53 -18.76
C TYR A 204 -0.69 -12.26 -19.48
N ALA A 205 -0.16 -13.34 -18.87
CA ALA A 205 1.03 -14.02 -19.35
C ALA A 205 0.95 -14.48 -20.82
N PRO A 206 -0.17 -15.01 -21.34
CA PRO A 206 -0.25 -15.39 -22.75
C PRO A 206 -0.12 -14.20 -23.71
N VAL A 207 -0.75 -13.06 -23.37
CA VAL A 207 -0.70 -11.82 -24.15
C VAL A 207 0.71 -11.24 -24.16
N LEU A 208 1.33 -11.14 -22.98
CA LEU A 208 2.68 -10.61 -22.85
C LEU A 208 3.69 -11.50 -23.56
N LYS A 209 3.59 -12.83 -23.40
CA LYS A 209 4.48 -13.79 -24.07
C LYS A 209 4.38 -13.68 -25.59
N SER A 210 3.17 -13.67 -26.15
CA SER A 210 2.97 -13.56 -27.60
C SER A 210 3.56 -12.27 -28.17
N ALA A 211 3.40 -11.14 -27.46
CA ALA A 211 4.01 -9.89 -27.88
C ALA A 211 5.54 -9.91 -27.78
N LEU A 212 6.09 -10.45 -26.69
CA LEU A 212 7.55 -10.58 -26.56
C LEU A 212 8.14 -11.43 -27.70
N GLU A 213 7.51 -12.55 -28.04
CA GLU A 213 7.90 -13.40 -29.17
C GLU A 213 7.84 -12.66 -30.51
N ALA A 214 6.77 -11.89 -30.76
CA ALA A 214 6.64 -11.08 -31.98
C ALA A 214 7.74 -10.02 -32.13
N HIS A 215 8.29 -9.53 -31.02
CA HIS A 215 9.40 -8.58 -30.98
C HIS A 215 10.78 -9.26 -30.87
N ASN A 216 10.86 -10.59 -30.99
CA ASN A 216 12.08 -11.39 -30.80
C ASN A 216 12.76 -11.17 -29.44
N LEU A 217 11.97 -10.94 -28.39
CA LEU A 217 12.43 -10.73 -27.02
C LEU A 217 12.22 -12.02 -26.21
N ASN A 218 13.31 -12.62 -25.72
CA ASN A 218 13.25 -13.82 -24.90
C ASN A 218 13.41 -13.47 -23.41
N TYR A 219 12.42 -12.76 -22.86
CA TYR A 219 12.41 -12.39 -21.44
C TYR A 219 11.58 -13.34 -20.61
N ARG A 220 11.97 -13.54 -19.35
CA ARG A 220 11.13 -14.17 -18.33
C ARG A 220 10.49 -13.05 -17.50
N PRO A 221 9.26 -12.60 -17.79
CA PRO A 221 8.72 -11.39 -17.21
C PRO A 221 8.35 -11.55 -15.73
N GLY A 222 8.67 -10.54 -14.92
CA GLY A 222 8.14 -10.32 -13.58
C GLY A 222 7.63 -8.88 -13.42
N LEU A 223 6.89 -8.64 -12.33
CA LEU A 223 6.46 -7.29 -11.94
C LEU A 223 7.16 -6.84 -10.66
N ALA A 224 7.67 -5.61 -10.67
CA ALA A 224 8.19 -4.96 -9.48
C ALA A 224 7.35 -3.72 -9.17
N ALA A 225 6.90 -3.60 -7.92
CA ALA A 225 6.19 -2.42 -7.46
C ALA A 225 7.17 -1.28 -7.13
N LEU A 226 6.86 -0.08 -7.60
CA LEU A 226 7.61 1.15 -7.35
C LEU A 226 6.92 2.06 -6.33
N GLU A 227 5.60 2.19 -6.46
CA GLU A 227 4.78 3.03 -5.59
C GLU A 227 3.45 2.35 -5.29
N HIS A 228 2.90 2.63 -4.13
CA HIS A 228 1.51 2.34 -3.80
C HIS A 228 0.82 3.60 -3.30
N ARG A 229 -0.43 3.80 -3.68
CA ARG A 229 -1.40 4.63 -2.96
C ARG A 229 -2.52 3.73 -2.49
N VAL A 230 -2.84 3.78 -1.21
CA VAL A 230 -3.94 3.06 -0.58
C VAL A 230 -4.92 4.08 -0.02
N CYS A 231 -6.20 3.93 -0.37
CA CYS A 231 -7.30 4.71 0.15
C CYS A 231 -8.19 3.77 0.97
N PHE A 232 -8.14 3.86 2.29
CA PHE A 232 -8.91 3.01 3.20
C PHE A 232 -10.34 3.56 3.35
N ARG A 233 -11.34 2.71 3.16
CA ARG A 233 -12.77 3.08 3.13
C ARG A 233 -13.60 2.33 4.16
N GLY A 234 -13.12 1.17 4.60
CA GLY A 234 -13.71 0.38 5.67
C GLY A 234 -12.69 -0.59 6.26
N TRP A 235 -13.02 -1.14 7.42
CA TRP A 235 -12.12 -2.01 8.20
C TRP A 235 -12.81 -3.35 8.46
N PRO A 236 -12.61 -4.35 7.58
CA PRO A 236 -13.28 -5.64 7.72
C PRO A 236 -12.76 -6.39 8.94
N ARG A 237 -13.63 -7.21 9.53
CA ARG A 237 -13.37 -8.04 10.71
C ARG A 237 -13.19 -9.49 10.30
N ALA A 238 -12.63 -10.29 11.21
CA ALA A 238 -12.52 -11.73 11.03
C ALA A 238 -13.85 -12.36 10.61
N GLY A 239 -13.81 -13.23 9.61
CA GLY A 239 -14.97 -13.88 9.01
C GLY A 239 -15.63 -13.10 7.87
N GLN A 240 -15.34 -11.81 7.70
CA GLN A 240 -15.92 -11.04 6.58
C GLN A 240 -15.21 -11.35 5.26
N PRO A 241 -15.97 -11.47 4.16
CA PRO A 241 -15.41 -11.76 2.85
C PRO A 241 -14.90 -10.50 2.15
N ILE A 242 -13.92 -10.68 1.27
CA ILE A 242 -13.36 -9.65 0.41
C ILE A 242 -13.24 -10.21 -0.99
N ALA A 243 -13.82 -9.48 -1.96
CA ALA A 243 -13.57 -9.63 -3.38
C ALA A 243 -12.55 -8.58 -3.83
N VAL A 244 -11.61 -8.96 -4.68
CA VAL A 244 -10.65 -8.06 -5.30
C VAL A 244 -10.93 -7.99 -6.79
N ARG A 245 -11.21 -6.77 -7.25
CA ARG A 245 -11.28 -6.44 -8.67
C ARG A 245 -10.03 -5.69 -9.07
N ALA A 246 -9.55 -5.91 -10.28
CA ALA A 246 -8.38 -5.25 -10.82
C ALA A 246 -8.65 -4.64 -12.20
N GLY A 247 -8.03 -3.50 -12.45
CA GLY A 247 -8.05 -2.82 -13.74
C GLY A 247 -6.69 -2.20 -14.05
N LEU A 248 -6.46 -1.87 -15.32
CA LEU A 248 -5.26 -1.14 -15.70
C LEU A 248 -5.44 0.36 -15.47
N GLY A 249 -4.40 0.99 -14.97
CA GLY A 249 -4.30 2.44 -14.83
C GLY A 249 -3.41 3.07 -15.92
N PRO A 250 -3.05 4.35 -15.75
CA PRO A 250 -2.21 5.07 -16.70
C PRO A 250 -0.78 4.52 -16.82
N ARG A 251 -0.12 4.88 -17.92
CA ARG A 251 1.29 4.58 -18.19
C ARG A 251 2.17 5.71 -17.65
N HIS A 252 3.32 5.34 -17.10
CA HIS A 252 4.34 6.24 -16.57
C HIS A 252 5.71 5.86 -17.14
N GLY A 253 5.97 6.24 -18.40
CA GLY A 253 7.18 5.84 -19.12
C GLY A 253 7.24 4.32 -19.36
N LYS A 254 8.19 3.63 -18.72
CA LYS A 254 8.30 2.15 -18.75
C LYS A 254 7.41 1.46 -17.72
N ALA A 255 6.91 2.20 -16.73
CA ALA A 255 6.01 1.70 -15.71
C ALA A 255 4.55 1.92 -16.13
N PHE A 256 3.64 1.22 -15.46
CA PHE A 256 2.20 1.38 -15.60
C PHE A 256 1.53 1.14 -14.26
N SER A 257 0.29 1.60 -14.13
CA SER A 257 -0.51 1.43 -12.93
C SER A 257 -1.38 0.17 -13.03
N ILE A 258 -1.49 -0.57 -11.93
CA ILE A 258 -2.58 -1.52 -11.70
C ILE A 258 -3.42 -0.96 -10.55
N ARG A 259 -4.74 -0.91 -10.76
CA ARG A 259 -5.70 -0.47 -9.77
C ARG A 259 -6.43 -1.67 -9.22
N TYR A 260 -6.59 -1.71 -7.90
CA TYR A 260 -7.32 -2.73 -7.19
C TYR A 260 -8.45 -2.10 -6.39
N TRP A 261 -9.63 -2.72 -6.45
CA TRP A 261 -10.77 -2.38 -5.60
C TRP A 261 -11.07 -3.59 -4.72
N MET A 262 -10.90 -3.40 -3.42
CA MET A 262 -11.22 -4.39 -2.40
C MET A 262 -12.63 -4.13 -1.89
N LEU A 263 -13.53 -5.08 -2.12
CA LEU A 263 -14.97 -4.90 -2.04
C LEU A 263 -15.60 -5.97 -1.15
N ASP A 264 -16.67 -5.64 -0.46
CA ASP A 264 -17.52 -6.60 0.23
C ASP A 264 -18.46 -7.27 -0.79
N PRO A 265 -18.33 -8.58 -1.08
CA PRO A 265 -19.20 -9.25 -2.02
C PRO A 265 -20.65 -9.41 -1.53
N CYS A 266 -20.94 -9.17 -0.25
CA CYS A 266 -22.29 -9.30 0.30
C CYS A 266 -23.13 -8.03 0.15
N ASN A 267 -22.53 -6.84 0.25
CA ASN A 267 -23.25 -5.56 0.17
C ASN A 267 -22.69 -4.61 -0.90
N GLY A 268 -21.60 -4.96 -1.57
CA GLY A 268 -21.01 -4.22 -2.68
C GLY A 268 -20.16 -3.01 -2.27
N THR A 269 -19.98 -2.71 -0.98
CA THR A 269 -19.21 -1.54 -0.53
C THR A 269 -17.70 -1.77 -0.60
N ALA A 270 -16.93 -0.71 -0.86
CA ALA A 270 -15.46 -0.80 -0.83
C ALA A 270 -14.89 -0.79 0.59
N TRP A 271 -13.99 -1.74 0.84
CA TRP A 271 -13.04 -1.73 1.95
C TRP A 271 -11.85 -0.81 1.66
N ALA A 272 -11.31 -0.85 0.44
CA ALA A 272 -10.23 0.03 0.00
C ALA A 272 -10.13 0.11 -1.53
N SER A 273 -9.50 1.18 -2.00
CA SER A 273 -9.00 1.31 -3.38
C SER A 273 -7.47 1.45 -3.33
N ILE A 274 -6.75 0.77 -4.22
CA ILE A 274 -5.28 0.74 -4.23
C ILE A 274 -4.77 0.98 -5.65
N GLU A 275 -3.84 1.92 -5.80
CA GLU A 275 -3.10 2.13 -7.04
C GLU A 275 -1.65 1.69 -6.84
N ALA A 276 -1.20 0.70 -7.60
CA ALA A 276 0.18 0.22 -7.58
C ALA A 276 0.87 0.59 -8.90
N ILE A 277 1.95 1.37 -8.81
CA ILE A 277 2.83 1.62 -9.95
C ILE A 277 3.79 0.45 -10.07
N VAL A 278 3.73 -0.26 -11.18
CA VAL A 278 4.53 -1.44 -11.45
C VAL A 278 5.35 -1.28 -12.73
N LEU A 279 6.47 -1.99 -12.81
CA LEU A 279 7.24 -2.12 -14.05
C LEU A 279 7.44 -3.59 -14.38
N CYS A 280 7.55 -3.87 -15.69
CA CYS A 280 8.01 -5.16 -16.16
C CYS A 280 9.54 -5.22 -16.05
N PHE A 281 10.05 -6.34 -15.55
CA PHE A 281 11.47 -6.64 -15.61
C PHE A 281 11.70 -8.09 -16.02
N ASP A 282 12.83 -8.33 -16.65
CA ASP A 282 13.26 -9.69 -16.96
C ASP A 282 13.89 -10.31 -15.71
N LEU A 283 13.33 -11.43 -15.25
CA LEU A 283 13.76 -12.13 -14.04
C LEU A 283 15.20 -12.65 -14.15
N ASP A 284 15.67 -12.89 -15.37
CA ASP A 284 17.00 -13.47 -15.60
C ASP A 284 18.08 -12.38 -15.64
N THR A 285 17.89 -11.32 -16.41
CA THR A 285 18.85 -10.19 -16.47
C THR A 285 18.65 -9.15 -15.36
N ARG A 286 17.52 -9.20 -14.63
CA ARG A 286 17.07 -8.18 -13.66
C ARG A 286 17.01 -6.78 -14.25
N ARG A 287 16.68 -6.65 -15.53
CA ARG A 287 16.55 -5.36 -16.22
C ARG A 287 15.10 -5.02 -16.51
N ALA A 288 14.73 -3.78 -16.22
CA ALA A 288 13.42 -3.24 -16.53
C ALA A 288 13.25 -3.07 -18.05
N PHE A 289 12.09 -3.48 -18.57
CA PHE A 289 11.71 -3.27 -19.97
C PHE A 289 10.31 -2.66 -20.06
N ALA A 290 10.04 -1.96 -21.16
CA ALA A 290 8.73 -1.43 -21.44
C ALA A 290 7.84 -2.55 -21.99
N MET A 291 6.63 -2.70 -21.45
CA MET A 291 5.64 -3.57 -22.07
C MET A 291 5.40 -3.14 -23.53
N PRO A 292 5.45 -4.06 -24.51
CA PRO A 292 5.08 -3.78 -25.89
C PRO A 292 3.67 -3.18 -25.99
N GLU A 293 3.45 -2.27 -26.94
CA GLU A 293 2.19 -1.54 -27.04
C GLU A 293 1.02 -2.47 -27.40
N GLU A 294 1.26 -3.46 -28.25
CA GLU A 294 0.25 -4.43 -28.66
C GLU A 294 -0.20 -5.32 -27.49
N ALA A 295 0.74 -5.70 -26.61
CA ALA A 295 0.39 -6.39 -25.36
C ALA A 295 -0.50 -5.48 -24.51
N ARG A 296 -0.12 -4.22 -24.35
CA ARG A 296 -0.87 -3.26 -23.53
C ARG A 296 -2.31 -3.09 -24.02
N GLU A 297 -2.52 -2.89 -25.32
CA GLU A 297 -3.85 -2.76 -25.92
C GLU A 297 -4.70 -4.02 -25.74
N GLN A 298 -4.09 -5.20 -25.79
CA GLN A 298 -4.78 -6.46 -25.52
C GLN A 298 -5.12 -6.60 -24.03
N LEU A 299 -4.22 -6.19 -23.14
CA LEU A 299 -4.47 -6.20 -21.70
C LEU A 299 -5.57 -5.22 -21.29
N GLU A 300 -5.71 -4.07 -21.96
CA GLU A 300 -6.82 -3.14 -21.73
C GLU A 300 -8.20 -3.74 -22.03
N LYS A 301 -8.27 -4.78 -22.87
CA LYS A 301 -9.51 -5.52 -23.12
C LYS A 301 -9.82 -6.53 -22.02
N LEU A 302 -8.80 -7.00 -21.29
CA LEU A 302 -8.92 -7.99 -20.21
C LEU A 302 -9.09 -7.35 -18.82
N ALA A 303 -8.51 -6.15 -18.65
CA ALA A 303 -8.54 -5.38 -17.42
C ALA A 303 -8.81 -3.91 -17.78
N PRO A 304 -10.09 -3.56 -17.91
CA PRO A 304 -10.52 -2.29 -18.46
C PRO A 304 -10.13 -1.11 -17.58
N LYS A 305 -9.98 0.04 -18.23
CA LYS A 305 -9.93 1.35 -17.58
C LYS A 305 -11.33 1.77 -17.20
N GLY A 306 -11.47 2.65 -16.21
CA GLY A 306 -12.74 3.35 -15.99
C GLY A 306 -12.94 3.86 -14.58
N LEU A 307 -12.36 3.16 -13.61
CA LEU A 307 -12.45 3.54 -12.20
C LEU A 307 -11.10 4.05 -11.69
N ASP A 308 -11.15 5.04 -10.82
CA ASP A 308 -9.96 5.66 -10.21
C ASP A 308 -9.75 5.11 -8.78
N VAL A 309 -8.76 5.62 -8.05
CA VAL A 309 -8.43 5.16 -6.68
C VAL A 309 -8.74 6.22 -5.64
#